data_AF-A0A2K6SVM5-F1
#
_entry.id   AF-A0A2K6SVM5-F1
#
_cell.length_a   1.000
_cell.length_b   1.000
_cell.length_c   1.000
_cell.angle_alpha   90.00
_cell.angle_beta   90.00
_cell.angle_gamma   90.00
#
_symmetry.space_group_name_H-M   'P 1'
#
loop_
_entity.id
_entity.type
_entity.pdbx_description
1 polymer ?
#
loop_
_entity_poly.entity_id
_entity_poly.type
_entity_poly.pdbx_seq_one_letter_code
_entity_poly.pdbx_strand_id
1 'polypeptide(L)'
;METRPRLGATCLLGFSFLLLVISSDGHNGLGKGFGDHIHWRTLEDGKKEAAASGLPLMVIIHKSWCGACKDEEEPKDEDFSPDGGYIPRILFLDPSGKVHPEIINENGNPSYKYFYVSAEQVVQGMKEAQERLTGDAFREKHLEDEL
;
A
#
# COMPACT_ATOMS: atom_id res chain seq x y z
N MET A 1 -62.04 1.91 -23.95
CA MET A 1 -62.39 2.79 -25.08
C MET A 1 -61.43 3.98 -25.06
N GLU A 2 -60.12 3.73 -25.21
CA GLU A 2 -59.40 3.63 -26.49
C GLU A 2 -59.41 4.96 -27.24
N THR A 3 -58.33 5.52 -27.77
CA THR A 3 -56.89 5.18 -27.88
C THR A 3 -56.25 6.47 -28.39
N ARG A 4 -55.15 6.95 -27.78
CA ARG A 4 -54.32 8.01 -28.37
C ARG A 4 -53.28 7.37 -29.31
N PRO A 5 -53.01 7.94 -30.49
CA PRO A 5 -52.11 7.33 -31.47
C PRO A 5 -50.63 7.52 -31.10
N ARG A 6 -49.86 6.60 -31.68
CA ARG A 6 -48.44 6.24 -31.49
C ARG A 6 -47.46 7.31 -32.01
N LEU A 7 -46.38 7.56 -31.28
CA LEU A 7 -45.01 7.04 -31.51
C LEU A 7 -44.35 7.53 -32.82
N GLY A 8 -43.37 8.41 -32.68
CA GLY A 8 -42.39 8.74 -33.71
C GLY A 8 -41.03 8.93 -33.03
N ALA A 9 -40.28 7.84 -32.94
CA ALA A 9 -38.88 7.83 -32.55
C ALA A 9 -38.04 8.27 -33.75
N THR A 10 -37.18 9.28 -33.58
CA THR A 10 -36.04 9.49 -34.47
C THR A 10 -34.80 9.68 -33.60
N CYS A 11 -34.14 8.54 -33.43
CA CYS A 11 -32.78 8.38 -32.96
C CYS A 11 -31.84 9.14 -33.92
N LEU A 12 -31.22 10.23 -33.47
CA LEU A 12 -30.06 10.81 -34.13
C LEU A 12 -28.82 10.39 -33.34
N LEU A 13 -28.27 9.26 -33.78
CA LEU A 13 -26.91 8.82 -33.50
C LEU A 13 -25.95 9.87 -34.09
N GLY A 14 -25.14 10.50 -33.24
CA GLY A 14 -24.22 11.54 -33.68
C GLY A 14 -23.04 11.71 -32.73
N PHE A 15 -22.06 10.83 -32.88
CA PHE A 15 -20.63 11.08 -32.67
C PHE A 15 -20.23 12.11 -31.61
N SER A 16 -19.85 11.63 -30.43
CA SER A 16 -18.49 11.85 -29.91
C SER A 16 -18.28 10.94 -28.71
N PHE A 17 -18.04 9.67 -29.01
CA PHE A 17 -17.30 8.82 -28.09
C PHE A 17 -15.87 9.35 -28.09
N LEU A 18 -15.60 10.37 -27.26
CA LEU A 18 -14.25 10.80 -26.97
C LEU A 18 -13.65 9.72 -26.05
N LEU A 19 -13.27 8.62 -26.68
CA LEU A 19 -12.37 7.62 -26.15
C LEU A 19 -11.01 8.29 -25.96
N LEU A 20 -10.78 8.92 -24.81
CA LEU A 20 -9.43 9.24 -24.37
C LEU A 20 -8.89 8.00 -23.65
N VAL A 21 -8.48 6.99 -24.43
CA VAL A 21 -7.56 5.96 -23.93
C VAL A 21 -6.16 6.59 -23.96
N ILE A 22 -5.74 7.13 -22.82
CA ILE A 22 -4.33 7.32 -22.52
C ILE A 22 -3.85 6.04 -21.84
N SER A 23 -3.45 5.05 -22.65
CA SER A 23 -2.60 3.97 -22.15
C SER A 23 -1.21 4.55 -21.93
N SER A 24 -0.82 4.79 -20.68
CA SER A 24 0.61 4.87 -20.36
C SER A 24 1.14 3.45 -20.19
N ASP A 25 1.54 2.82 -21.29
CA ASP A 25 2.43 1.66 -21.20
C ASP A 25 3.81 2.17 -20.81
N GLY A 26 4.03 2.19 -19.50
CA GLY A 26 5.32 2.37 -18.87
C GLY A 26 5.48 1.29 -17.81
N HIS A 27 5.63 0.04 -18.22
CA HIS A 27 6.03 -1.04 -17.31
C HIS A 27 7.50 -0.84 -16.90
N ASN A 28 7.70 0.05 -15.94
CA ASN A 28 8.74 -0.06 -14.91
C ASN A 28 7.97 -0.05 -13.59
N GLY A 29 7.41 -1.21 -13.22
CA GLY A 29 6.56 -1.33 -12.03
C GLY A 29 7.33 -0.93 -10.77
N LEU A 30 6.67 -0.19 -9.87
CA LEU A 30 7.18 0.15 -8.53
C LEU A 30 7.53 -1.09 -7.70
N GLY A 31 7.03 -2.26 -8.09
CA GLY A 31 7.26 -3.52 -7.39
C GLY A 31 8.67 -4.09 -7.49
N LYS A 32 9.51 -3.63 -8.43
CA LYS A 32 10.95 -3.99 -8.52
C LYS A 32 11.25 -5.51 -8.38
N GLY A 33 10.33 -6.39 -8.79
CA GLY A 33 10.48 -7.85 -8.70
C GLY A 33 9.77 -8.53 -7.52
N PHE A 34 9.12 -7.78 -6.61
CA PHE A 34 8.32 -8.33 -5.49
C PHE A 34 6.91 -8.79 -5.91
N GLY A 35 6.55 -8.66 -7.18
CA GLY A 35 5.30 -9.15 -7.77
C GLY A 35 4.47 -8.04 -8.38
N ASP A 36 4.17 -8.15 -9.67
CA ASP A 36 3.44 -7.12 -10.43
C ASP A 36 1.92 -7.15 -10.23
N HIS A 37 1.43 -8.18 -9.55
CA HIS A 37 0.02 -8.30 -9.16
C HIS A 37 -0.31 -7.52 -7.88
N ILE A 38 0.70 -6.92 -7.23
CA ILE A 38 0.54 -6.09 -6.04
C ILE A 38 0.40 -4.64 -6.50
N HIS A 39 -0.54 -3.94 -5.87
CA HIS A 39 -0.81 -2.54 -6.14
C HIS A 39 0.19 -1.64 -5.41
N TRP A 40 1.43 -1.59 -5.92
CA TRP A 40 2.50 -0.80 -5.33
C TRP A 40 2.21 0.71 -5.41
N ARG A 41 2.43 1.40 -4.29
CA ARG A 41 2.29 2.86 -4.16
C ARG A 41 3.62 3.49 -3.75
N THR A 42 3.75 4.78 -4.02
CA THR A 42 4.76 5.59 -3.34
C THR A 42 4.40 5.70 -1.85
N LEU A 43 5.37 5.97 -0.97
CA LEU A 43 5.10 6.11 0.46
C LEU A 43 4.07 7.22 0.74
N GLU A 44 4.20 8.36 0.06
CA GLU A 44 3.30 9.49 0.22
C GLU A 44 1.86 9.19 -0.24
N ASP A 45 1.71 8.54 -1.39
CA ASP A 45 0.38 8.18 -1.89
C ASP A 45 -0.24 7.05 -1.07
N GLY A 46 0.59 6.08 -0.66
CA GLY A 46 0.17 5.01 0.25
C GLY A 46 -0.38 5.56 1.57
N LYS A 47 0.31 6.53 2.18
CA LYS A 47 -0.15 7.16 3.44
C LYS A 47 -1.50 7.87 3.27
N LYS A 48 -1.69 8.58 2.15
CA LYS A 48 -2.97 9.23 1.85
C LYS A 48 -4.09 8.21 1.61
N GLU A 49 -3.81 7.14 0.87
CA GLU A 49 -4.77 6.07 0.59
C GLU A 49 -5.16 5.35 1.90
N ALA A 50 -4.18 5.02 2.73
CA ALA A 50 -4.36 4.38 4.04
C ALA A 50 -5.22 5.23 4.99
N ALA A 51 -4.97 6.53 5.07
CA ALA A 51 -5.76 7.45 5.88
C ALA A 51 -7.23 7.51 5.41
N ALA A 52 -7.47 7.41 4.10
CA ALA A 52 -8.82 7.41 3.54
C ALA A 52 -9.54 6.06 3.69
N SER A 53 -8.82 4.95 3.57
CA SER A 53 -9.41 3.60 3.61
C SER A 53 -9.44 2.98 5.00
N GLY A 54 -8.67 3.53 5.96
CA GLY A 54 -8.48 2.92 7.27
C GLY A 54 -7.72 1.60 7.22
N LEU A 55 -6.85 1.42 6.21
CA LEU A 55 -6.06 0.20 6.03
C LEU A 55 -4.61 0.46 6.46
N PRO A 56 -3.93 -0.51 7.11
CA PRO A 56 -2.51 -0.38 7.41
C PRO A 56 -1.66 -0.44 6.14
N LEU A 57 -0.43 0.05 6.24
CA LEU A 57 0.56 -0.05 5.17
C LEU A 57 1.61 -1.10 5.51
N MET A 58 2.08 -1.77 4.46
CA MET A 58 3.29 -2.57 4.48
C MET A 58 4.34 -1.87 3.62
N VAL A 59 5.48 -1.54 4.20
CA VAL A 59 6.58 -0.85 3.53
C VAL A 59 7.76 -1.81 3.42
N ILE A 60 8.24 -2.04 2.19
CA ILE A 60 9.44 -2.82 1.93
C ILE A 60 10.58 -1.87 1.60
N ILE A 61 11.61 -1.86 2.43
CA ILE A 61 12.83 -1.09 2.22
C ILE A 61 13.88 -2.05 1.68
N HIS A 62 14.33 -1.82 0.44
CA HIS A 62 15.34 -2.62 -0.22
C HIS A 62 16.30 -1.71 -0.99
N LYS A 63 17.47 -2.22 -1.38
CA LYS A 63 18.33 -1.55 -2.37
C LYS A 63 18.55 -2.47 -3.55
N SER A 64 18.51 -1.89 -4.75
CA SER A 64 19.12 -2.53 -5.89
C SER A 64 20.63 -2.46 -5.69
N TRP A 65 21.36 -3.58 -5.79
CA TRP A 65 22.82 -3.52 -5.85
C TRP A 65 23.21 -2.97 -7.23
N CYS A 66 23.02 -1.67 -7.42
CA CYS A 66 23.47 -0.94 -8.59
C CYS A 66 24.55 0.03 -8.11
N GLY A 67 25.83 -0.35 -8.25
CA GLY A 67 26.97 0.46 -7.78
C GLY A 67 27.11 1.84 -8.43
N ALA A 68 26.27 2.17 -9.42
CA ALA A 68 26.23 3.47 -10.10
C ALA A 68 24.90 4.23 -9.91
N CYS A 69 23.87 3.59 -9.35
CA CYS A 69 22.56 4.23 -9.17
C CYS A 69 22.57 5.03 -7.86
N LYS A 70 22.24 6.32 -7.95
CA LYS A 70 21.98 7.18 -6.79
C LYS A 70 20.58 6.87 -6.29
N ASP A 71 20.42 5.74 -5.60
CA ASP A 71 19.13 5.35 -5.04
C ASP A 71 18.95 6.04 -3.68
N GLU A 72 18.31 7.21 -3.68
CA GLU A 72 17.73 7.86 -2.50
C GLU A 72 16.43 7.14 -2.05
N GLU A 73 16.39 5.80 -2.12
CA GLU A 73 15.15 5.02 -1.94
C GLU A 73 14.83 4.70 -0.47
N GLU A 74 15.76 4.92 0.48
CA GLU A 74 15.47 4.77 1.91
C GLU A 74 14.85 6.06 2.49
N PRO A 75 13.72 5.97 3.23
CA PRO A 75 13.23 7.09 4.02
C PRO A 75 14.30 7.59 4.99
N LYS A 76 14.47 8.91 5.08
CA LYS A 76 15.47 9.55 5.97
C LYS A 76 15.06 9.57 7.44
N ASP A 77 13.83 9.18 7.73
CA ASP A 77 13.26 9.17 9.07
C ASP A 77 13.75 7.92 9.83
N GLU A 78 14.25 8.13 11.05
CA GLU A 78 14.81 7.08 11.92
C GLU A 78 13.76 6.03 12.31
N ASP A 79 12.47 6.39 12.26
CA ASP A 79 11.36 5.45 12.48
C ASP A 79 11.38 4.29 11.48
N PHE A 80 12.05 4.44 10.33
CA PHE A 80 12.20 3.39 9.31
C PHE A 80 13.47 2.53 9.48
N SER A 81 14.26 2.77 10.54
CA SER A 81 15.45 1.99 10.92
C SER A 81 15.52 1.64 12.42
N PRO A 82 14.43 1.11 13.03
CA PRO A 82 14.29 0.98 14.49
C PRO A 82 15.30 0.02 15.16
N ASP A 83 15.92 -0.90 14.42
CA ASP A 83 17.02 -1.75 14.90
C ASP A 83 18.25 -1.72 13.96
N GLY A 84 18.36 -0.68 13.13
CA GLY A 84 19.49 -0.44 12.23
C GLY A 84 19.15 -0.38 10.73
N GLY A 85 20.14 0.04 9.93
CA GLY A 85 19.99 0.28 8.49
C GLY A 85 20.33 -0.91 7.57
N TYR A 86 20.19 -2.15 8.04
CA TYR A 86 20.43 -3.34 7.22
C TYR A 86 19.30 -3.57 6.22
N ILE A 87 19.55 -4.13 5.04
CA ILE A 87 18.52 -4.37 4.02
C ILE A 87 18.43 -5.86 3.67
N PRO A 88 17.27 -6.33 3.18
CA PRO A 88 15.96 -5.67 3.15
C PRO A 88 15.28 -5.58 4.54
N ARG A 89 14.31 -4.67 4.68
CA ARG A 89 13.44 -4.53 5.87
C ARG A 89 11.98 -4.46 5.44
N ILE A 90 11.09 -5.03 6.25
CA ILE A 90 9.64 -4.86 6.10
C ILE A 90 9.10 -4.25 7.39
N LEU A 91 8.41 -3.12 7.25
CA LEU A 91 7.77 -2.40 8.36
C LEU A 91 6.28 -2.28 8.12
N PHE A 92 5.52 -2.27 9.20
CA PHE A 92 4.08 -2.05 9.18
C PHE A 92 3.74 -0.70 9.79
N LEU A 93 2.86 0.04 9.11
CA LEU A 93 2.40 1.35 9.53
C LEU A 93 0.89 1.30 9.72
N ASP A 94 0.39 2.08 10.67
CA ASP A 94 -1.05 2.28 10.86
C ASP A 94 -1.65 3.18 9.76
N PRO A 95 -2.99 3.34 9.71
CA PRO A 95 -3.63 4.21 8.72
C PRO A 95 -3.21 5.69 8.79
N SER A 96 -2.64 6.15 9.92
CA SER A 96 -2.08 7.51 10.06
C SER A 96 -0.69 7.65 9.44
N GLY A 97 -0.06 6.53 9.08
CA GLY A 97 1.28 6.47 8.53
C GLY A 97 2.39 6.43 9.59
N LYS A 98 2.06 6.08 10.84
CA LYS A 98 3.01 5.89 11.94
C LYS A 98 3.56 4.47 11.95
N VAL A 99 4.87 4.32 12.15
CA VAL A 99 5.53 3.01 12.22
C VAL A 99 5.22 2.31 13.55
N HIS A 100 4.98 0.99 13.47
CA HIS A 100 4.74 0.11 14.62
C HIS A 100 5.88 -0.90 14.78
N PRO A 101 7.01 -0.51 15.45
CA PRO A 101 8.21 -1.34 15.57
C PRO A 101 8.01 -2.59 16.45
N GLU A 102 6.90 -2.70 17.17
CA GLU A 102 6.52 -3.88 17.94
C GLU A 102 6.07 -5.06 17.07
N ILE A 103 5.74 -4.84 15.79
CA ILE A 103 5.35 -5.89 14.84
C ILE A 103 6.61 -6.35 14.11
N ILE A 104 7.10 -7.54 14.45
CA ILE A 104 8.41 -8.06 14.02
C ILE A 104 8.30 -9.46 13.40
N ASN A 105 9.37 -9.91 12.76
CA ASN A 105 9.51 -11.31 12.35
C ASN A 105 9.86 -12.19 13.57
N GLU A 106 8.85 -12.60 14.35
CA GLU A 106 9.05 -13.42 15.55
C GLU A 106 9.75 -14.76 15.27
N ASN A 107 9.53 -15.33 14.08
CA ASN A 107 10.15 -16.58 13.63
C ASN A 107 11.46 -16.35 12.85
N GLY A 108 11.97 -15.12 12.88
CA GLY A 108 13.18 -14.69 12.18
C GLY A 108 14.42 -14.69 13.09
N ASN A 109 15.40 -13.87 12.70
CA ASN A 109 16.58 -13.66 13.52
C ASN A 109 16.30 -12.54 14.55
N PRO A 110 16.48 -12.77 15.87
CA PRO A 110 16.20 -11.77 16.89
C PRO A 110 17.11 -10.52 16.83
N SER A 111 18.24 -10.62 16.13
CA SER A 111 19.14 -9.47 15.88
C SER A 111 18.76 -8.65 14.65
N TYR A 112 17.85 -9.16 13.79
CA TYR A 112 17.38 -8.53 12.57
C TYR A 112 15.86 -8.67 12.49
N LYS A 113 15.16 -7.91 13.33
CA LYS A 113 13.74 -8.11 13.63
C LYS A 113 12.83 -7.90 12.43
N TYR A 114 13.24 -7.10 11.46
CA TYR A 114 12.44 -6.75 10.27
C TYR A 114 12.95 -7.44 9.00
N PHE A 115 13.85 -8.41 9.13
CA PHE A 115 14.35 -9.20 8.01
C PHE A 115 13.50 -10.46 7.83
N TYR A 116 12.82 -10.55 6.69
CA TYR A 116 11.95 -11.67 6.31
C TYR A 116 12.58 -12.44 5.16
N VAL A 117 12.71 -13.77 5.32
CA VAL A 117 13.37 -14.63 4.32
C VAL A 117 12.40 -15.51 3.52
N SER A 118 11.15 -15.63 3.97
CA SER A 118 10.14 -16.44 3.29
C SER A 118 8.77 -15.76 3.27
N ALA A 119 7.95 -16.13 2.28
CA ALA A 119 6.59 -15.61 2.15
C ALA A 119 5.73 -15.94 3.37
N GLU A 120 5.94 -17.12 3.99
CA GLU A 120 5.21 -17.53 5.19
C GLU A 120 5.47 -16.56 6.35
N GLN A 121 6.72 -16.15 6.56
CA GLN A 121 7.06 -15.16 7.59
C GLN A 121 6.38 -13.81 7.31
N VAL A 122 6.40 -13.37 6.04
CA VAL A 122 5.75 -12.12 5.63
C VAL A 122 4.24 -12.19 5.89
N VAL A 123 3.60 -13.30 5.53
CA VAL A 123 2.17 -13.51 5.76
C VAL A 123 1.82 -13.46 7.25
N GLN A 124 2.66 -13.98 8.14
CA GLN A 124 2.42 -13.87 9.59
C GLN A 124 2.49 -12.41 10.05
N GLY A 125 3.51 -11.66 9.64
CA GLY A 125 3.60 -10.22 9.96
C GLY A 125 2.42 -9.43 9.41
N MET A 126 1.98 -9.71 8.17
CA MET A 126 0.80 -9.07 7.58
C MET A 126 -0.47 -9.37 8.37
N LYS A 127 -0.67 -10.60 8.85
CA LYS A 127 -1.82 -10.98 9.67
C LYS A 127 -1.82 -10.24 11.01
N GLU A 128 -0.68 -10.19 11.68
CA GLU A 128 -0.52 -9.46 12.94
C GLU A 128 -0.79 -7.95 12.76
N ALA A 129 -0.24 -7.35 11.70
CA ALA A 129 -0.50 -5.96 11.34
C ALA A 129 -1.98 -5.71 11.06
N GLN A 130 -2.63 -6.60 10.31
CA GLN A 130 -4.06 -6.48 10.03
C GLN A 130 -4.90 -6.57 11.31
N GLU A 131 -4.55 -7.45 12.24
CA GLU A 131 -5.27 -7.59 13.51
C GLU A 131 -5.09 -6.37 14.42
N ARG A 132 -3.86 -5.84 14.52
CA ARG A 132 -3.53 -4.74 15.43
C ARG A 132 -3.87 -3.35 14.90
N LEU A 133 -3.76 -3.14 13.59
CA LEU A 133 -3.75 -1.80 13.00
C LEU A 133 -5.01 -1.47 12.19
N THR A 134 -5.97 -2.41 12.09
CA THR A 134 -7.20 -2.21 11.31
C THR A 134 -8.45 -2.24 12.20
N GLY A 135 -9.49 -1.50 11.82
CA GLY A 135 -10.84 -1.62 12.41
C GLY A 135 -11.03 -0.93 13.77
N ASP A 136 -11.92 -1.51 14.60
CA ASP A 136 -12.29 -0.96 15.91
C ASP A 136 -11.11 -0.95 16.89
N ALA A 137 -10.16 -1.90 16.80
CA ALA A 137 -8.97 -1.93 17.64
C ALA A 137 -8.09 -0.67 17.48
N PHE A 138 -7.98 -0.14 16.26
CA PHE A 138 -7.32 1.14 16.01
C PHE A 138 -8.15 2.32 16.52
N ARG A 139 -9.48 2.30 16.29
CA ARG A 139 -10.37 3.38 16.71
C ARG A 139 -10.47 3.52 18.23
N GLU A 140 -10.62 2.41 18.96
CA GLU A 140 -10.72 2.39 20.43
C GLU A 140 -9.46 2.99 21.06
N LYS A 141 -8.27 2.58 20.62
CA LYS A 141 -7.01 3.11 21.15
C LYS A 141 -6.82 4.60 20.85
N HIS A 142 -7.22 5.07 19.67
CA HIS A 142 -7.12 6.50 19.32
C HIS A 142 -8.15 7.36 20.07
N LEU A 143 -9.34 6.81 20.38
CA LEU A 143 -10.37 7.47 21.19
C LEU A 143 -9.97 7.61 22.66
N GLU A 144 -9.22 6.65 23.20
CA GLU A 144 -8.69 6.70 24.57
C GLU A 144 -7.57 7.74 24.72
N ASP A 145 -6.74 7.92 23.69
CA ASP A 145 -5.63 8.88 23.71
C ASP A 145 -6.08 10.36 23.56
N GLU A 146 -7.32 10.60 23.10
CA GLU A 146 -7.92 11.95 22.95
C GLU A 146 -8.77 12.40 24.17
N LEU A 147 -8.93 11.55 25.20
CA LEU A 147 -9.76 11.81 26.38
C LEU A 147 -8.93 12.19 27.63
#